data_AF-A0A7Y4YCC1-F1
#
_entry.id   AF-A0A7Y4YCC1-F1
#
_cell.length_a   1.000
_cell.length_b   1.000
_cell.length_c   1.000
_cell.angle_alpha   90.00
_cell.angle_beta   90.00
_cell.angle_gamma   90.00
#
_symmetry.space_group_name_H-M   'P 1'
#
loop_
_entity.id
_entity.type
_entity.pdbx_description
1 polymer ?
#
loop_
_entity_poly.entity_id
_entity_poly.type
_entity_poly.pdbx_seq_one_letter_code
_entity_poly.pdbx_strand_id
1 'polypeptide(L)'
;MKKYFLFLLPLLVFNFSFAADERPKTKAELNAVTVYRSGAELSHEAKTILPKGNSELVIENLSNALEINSVQIKTSDNVTVMGVEFNTDYTKDEIKSPRIKMLEDSAEKINTEIDKIKLNESITADLLTVLKANKEIKGTQTGLSVTELMKLMDYYKLKSAELQMELAQLKQKKDKLTLLAQKINNQINEEEKKNSKSGGSLVLQLNCAIAGKYDFVITYITNNAYWNAFLRFKSYQCCSSAKINLPGKNFSNHWYRLEAG
;
A
#
# COMPACT_ATOMS: atom_id res chain seq x y z
N MET A 1 -64.49 19.86 53.23
CA MET A 1 -64.55 18.95 52.07
C MET A 1 -63.58 19.46 51.00
N LYS A 2 -62.38 18.88 50.91
CA LYS A 2 -61.36 19.24 49.91
C LYS A 2 -61.59 18.40 48.66
N LYS A 3 -61.75 19.02 47.50
CA LYS A 3 -61.74 18.35 46.19
C LYS A 3 -60.55 18.90 45.40
N TYR A 4 -59.50 18.09 45.29
CA TYR A 4 -58.36 18.36 44.42
C TYR A 4 -58.75 17.93 43.00
N PHE A 5 -58.75 18.88 42.07
CA PHE A 5 -58.90 18.64 40.64
C PHE A 5 -57.54 18.16 40.12
N LEU A 6 -57.39 16.84 39.96
CA LEU A 6 -56.17 16.24 39.44
C LEU A 6 -56.27 16.18 37.91
N PHE A 7 -55.57 17.10 37.25
CA PHE A 7 -55.43 17.18 35.80
C PHE A 7 -54.47 16.07 35.32
N LEU A 8 -55.01 15.02 34.70
CA LEU A 8 -54.23 13.91 34.13
C LEU A 8 -54.02 14.16 32.62
N LEU A 9 -52.88 14.77 32.28
CA LEU A 9 -52.40 14.90 30.90
C LEU A 9 -51.72 13.58 30.50
N PRO A 10 -52.17 12.85 29.44
CA PRO A 10 -51.44 11.68 28.99
C PRO A 10 -50.21 12.14 28.18
N LEU A 11 -49.03 11.82 28.72
CA LEU A 11 -47.75 12.03 28.05
C LEU A 11 -47.65 11.04 26.88
N LEU A 12 -47.92 11.53 25.67
CA LEU A 12 -47.72 10.78 24.44
C LEU A 12 -46.21 10.61 24.21
N VAL A 13 -45.66 9.48 24.63
CA VAL A 13 -44.25 9.12 24.41
C VAL A 13 -44.09 8.76 22.93
N PHE A 14 -43.69 9.74 22.14
CA PHE A 14 -43.36 9.55 20.73
C PHE A 14 -42.06 8.74 20.66
N ASN A 15 -42.18 7.43 20.44
CA ASN A 15 -41.04 6.56 20.17
C ASN A 15 -40.53 6.90 18.76
N PHE A 16 -39.51 7.76 18.68
CA PHE A 16 -38.68 7.84 17.48
C PHE A 16 -37.87 6.53 17.40
N SER A 17 -38.40 5.54 16.69
CA SER A 17 -37.57 4.45 16.18
C SER A 17 -36.67 5.03 15.10
N PHE A 18 -35.45 5.41 15.49
CA PHE A 18 -34.35 5.57 14.54
C PHE A 18 -34.07 4.19 13.95
N ALA A 19 -34.62 3.91 12.76
CA ALA A 19 -34.11 2.84 11.92
C ALA A 19 -32.73 3.30 11.44
N ALA A 20 -31.69 2.98 12.21
CA ALA A 20 -30.35 3.03 11.68
C ALA A 20 -30.31 2.03 10.51
N ASP A 21 -30.10 2.54 9.29
CA ASP A 21 -29.89 1.76 8.08
C ASP A 21 -28.52 1.08 8.14
N GLU A 22 -28.31 0.29 9.18
CA GLU A 22 -27.12 -0.54 9.35
C GLU A 22 -27.33 -1.80 8.53
N ARG A 23 -26.98 -1.72 7.25
CA ARG A 23 -26.86 -2.89 6.39
C ARG A 23 -25.93 -3.88 7.09
N PRO A 24 -26.36 -5.12 7.40
CA PRO A 24 -25.48 -6.10 8.02
C PRO A 24 -24.22 -6.28 7.17
N LYS A 25 -23.06 -6.15 7.82
CA LYS A 25 -21.75 -6.32 7.18
C LYS A 25 -21.10 -7.61 7.67
N THR A 26 -20.55 -8.40 6.76
CA THR A 26 -19.77 -9.59 7.09
C THR A 26 -18.47 -9.61 6.30
N LYS A 27 -17.40 -10.16 6.88
CA LYS A 27 -16.10 -10.28 6.21
C LYS A 27 -16.00 -11.66 5.58
N ALA A 28 -15.59 -11.72 4.32
CA ALA A 28 -15.34 -12.98 3.63
C ALA A 28 -13.93 -13.49 3.93
N GLU A 29 -13.82 -14.77 4.25
CA GLU A 29 -12.55 -15.47 4.43
C GLU A 29 -12.15 -16.19 3.15
N LEU A 30 -10.89 -16.07 2.73
CA LEU A 30 -10.39 -16.74 1.53
C LEU A 30 -10.19 -18.23 1.83
N ASN A 31 -10.96 -19.10 1.17
CA ASN A 31 -10.88 -20.56 1.34
C ASN A 31 -9.95 -21.20 0.30
N ALA A 32 -10.10 -20.87 -0.99
CA ALA A 32 -9.31 -21.50 -2.06
C ALA A 32 -8.95 -20.54 -3.19
N VAL A 33 -7.86 -20.85 -3.90
CA VAL A 33 -7.35 -20.11 -5.06
C VAL A 33 -6.98 -21.07 -6.19
N THR A 34 -7.58 -20.88 -7.36
CA THR A 34 -7.23 -21.58 -8.60
C THR A 34 -6.58 -20.60 -9.56
N VAL A 35 -5.29 -20.77 -9.87
CA VAL A 35 -4.53 -19.83 -10.71
C VAL A 35 -4.56 -20.29 -12.16
N TYR A 36 -4.93 -19.37 -13.06
CA TYR A 36 -4.92 -19.56 -14.51
C TYR A 36 -3.74 -18.80 -15.15
N ARG A 37 -3.58 -18.95 -16.48
CA ARG A 37 -2.53 -18.21 -17.23
C ARG A 37 -2.70 -16.69 -17.18
N SER A 38 -3.95 -16.21 -17.08
CA SER A 38 -4.31 -14.80 -17.13
C SER A 38 -5.41 -14.50 -16.11
N GLY A 39 -5.05 -14.60 -14.83
CA GLY A 39 -5.97 -14.38 -13.71
C GLY A 39 -5.99 -15.55 -12.74
N ALA A 40 -6.82 -15.40 -11.71
CA ALA A 40 -7.09 -16.46 -10.74
C ALA A 40 -8.57 -16.42 -10.39
N GLU A 41 -9.11 -17.60 -10.10
CA GLU A 41 -10.40 -17.76 -9.45
C GLU A 41 -10.17 -17.85 -7.95
N LEU A 42 -10.88 -17.01 -7.20
CA LEU A 42 -10.87 -16.94 -5.75
C LEU A 42 -12.19 -17.48 -5.23
N SER A 43 -12.13 -18.33 -4.22
CA SER A 43 -13.29 -18.84 -3.49
C SER A 43 -13.24 -18.35 -2.06
N HIS A 44 -14.26 -17.58 -1.67
CA HIS A 44 -14.41 -17.04 -0.33
C HIS A 44 -15.62 -17.62 0.37
N GLU A 45 -15.56 -17.71 1.69
CA GLU A 45 -16.67 -18.08 2.55
C GLU A 45 -17.05 -16.93 3.46
N ALA A 46 -18.35 -16.67 3.58
CA ALA A 46 -18.89 -15.68 4.49
C ALA A 46 -20.06 -16.28 5.26
N LYS A 47 -20.19 -15.91 6.55
CA LYS A 47 -21.29 -16.37 7.40
C LYS A 47 -22.01 -15.16 7.96
N THR A 48 -23.34 -15.20 7.95
CA THR A 48 -24.15 -14.13 8.52
C THR A 48 -25.48 -14.64 9.05
N ILE A 49 -26.13 -13.84 9.88
CA ILE A 49 -27.47 -14.10 10.40
C ILE A 49 -28.42 -13.17 9.66
N LEU A 50 -29.45 -13.73 9.02
CA LEU A 50 -30.42 -12.97 8.25
C LEU A 50 -31.83 -13.10 8.86
N PRO A 51 -32.59 -11.99 8.94
CA PRO A 51 -34.00 -12.03 9.30
C PRO A 51 -34.84 -12.63 8.16
N LYS A 52 -36.08 -13.01 8.46
CA LYS A 52 -37.04 -13.41 7.44
C LYS A 52 -37.45 -12.20 6.60
N GLY A 53 -37.52 -12.35 5.28
CA GLY A 53 -37.90 -11.31 4.33
C GLY A 53 -36.72 -10.74 3.55
N ASN A 54 -36.84 -9.50 3.08
CA ASN A 54 -35.79 -8.83 2.29
C ASN A 54 -34.68 -8.31 3.21
N SER A 55 -33.44 -8.43 2.76
CA SER A 55 -32.26 -7.91 3.48
C SER A 55 -31.19 -7.50 2.48
N GLU A 56 -30.41 -6.50 2.86
CA GLU A 56 -29.24 -6.06 2.10
C GLU A 56 -27.97 -6.40 2.90
N LEU A 57 -27.13 -7.27 2.36
CA LEU A 57 -25.93 -7.77 3.03
C LEU A 57 -24.68 -7.23 2.34
N VAL A 58 -23.78 -6.62 3.10
CA VAL A 58 -22.47 -6.19 2.60
C VAL A 58 -21.42 -7.22 2.96
N ILE A 59 -20.79 -7.80 1.95
CA ILE A 59 -19.69 -8.77 2.10
C ILE A 59 -18.38 -8.07 1.77
N GLU A 60 -17.55 -7.88 2.77
CA GLU A 60 -16.26 -7.19 2.66
C GLU A 60 -15.10 -8.18 2.46
N ASN A 61 -13.91 -7.65 2.18
CA ASN A 61 -12.65 -8.41 2.05
C ASN A 61 -12.57 -9.28 0.77
N LEU A 62 -13.16 -8.79 -0.31
CA LEU A 62 -13.00 -9.34 -1.66
C LEU A 62 -11.92 -8.55 -2.43
N SER A 63 -11.45 -9.09 -3.56
CA SER A 63 -10.46 -8.42 -4.40
C SER A 63 -11.06 -7.21 -5.11
N ASN A 64 -10.36 -6.07 -5.15
CA ASN A 64 -10.78 -4.92 -5.94
C ASN A 64 -10.77 -5.15 -7.45
N ALA A 65 -9.95 -6.09 -7.91
CA ALA A 65 -9.84 -6.45 -9.31
C ALA A 65 -10.76 -7.62 -9.66
N LEU A 66 -11.92 -7.73 -8.99
CA LEU A 66 -12.92 -8.77 -9.28
C LEU A 66 -13.72 -8.40 -10.53
N GLU A 67 -13.94 -9.38 -11.40
CA GLU A 67 -14.80 -9.25 -12.56
C GLU A 67 -16.24 -9.55 -12.14
N ILE A 68 -17.12 -8.53 -12.09
CA ILE A 68 -18.50 -8.66 -11.57
C ILE A 68 -19.30 -9.72 -12.34
N ASN A 69 -19.07 -9.85 -13.64
CA ASN A 69 -19.75 -10.82 -14.50
C ASN A 69 -19.34 -12.28 -14.23
N SER A 70 -18.24 -12.49 -13.49
CA SER A 70 -17.76 -13.81 -13.11
C SER A 70 -18.25 -14.27 -11.72
N VAL A 71 -18.92 -13.39 -10.98
CA VAL A 71 -19.32 -13.64 -9.60
C VAL A 71 -20.41 -14.72 -9.57
N GLN A 72 -20.13 -15.78 -8.82
CA GLN A 72 -21.05 -16.86 -8.50
C GLN A 72 -21.23 -16.93 -6.99
N ILE A 73 -22.47 -16.97 -6.53
CA ILE A 73 -22.82 -17.03 -5.12
C ILE A 73 -23.60 -18.30 -4.88
N LYS A 74 -23.08 -19.17 -4.02
CA LYS A 74 -23.79 -20.35 -3.52
C LYS A 74 -24.27 -20.08 -2.11
N THR A 75 -25.53 -20.38 -1.86
CA THR A 75 -26.18 -20.24 -0.55
C THR A 75 -27.18 -21.37 -0.36
N SER A 76 -27.84 -21.42 0.81
CA SER A 76 -28.89 -22.41 1.11
C SER A 76 -30.17 -22.11 0.31
N ASP A 77 -30.95 -23.15 0.01
CA ASP A 77 -32.24 -23.05 -0.71
C ASP A 77 -33.27 -22.11 -0.06
N ASN A 78 -33.09 -21.76 1.22
CA ASN A 78 -33.96 -20.82 1.93
C ASN A 78 -33.65 -19.34 1.67
N VAL A 79 -32.58 -19.05 0.91
CA VAL A 79 -32.12 -17.70 0.59
C VAL A 79 -32.09 -17.51 -0.92
N THR A 80 -32.84 -16.53 -1.41
CA THR A 80 -32.83 -16.14 -2.82
C THR A 80 -32.01 -14.87 -3.00
N VAL A 81 -31.02 -14.91 -3.91
CA VAL A 81 -30.25 -13.72 -4.32
C VAL A 81 -31.03 -12.98 -5.39
N MET A 82 -31.42 -11.74 -5.11
CA MET A 82 -32.20 -10.88 -6.01
C MET A 82 -31.31 -9.94 -6.82
N GLY A 83 -30.17 -9.52 -6.26
CA GLY A 83 -29.28 -8.54 -6.89
C GLY A 83 -27.89 -8.58 -6.28
N VAL A 84 -26.91 -8.19 -7.08
CA VAL A 84 -25.49 -8.16 -6.73
C VAL A 84 -24.92 -6.83 -7.24
N GLU A 85 -24.36 -6.04 -6.34
CA GLU A 85 -23.65 -4.81 -6.67
C GLU A 85 -22.24 -4.87 -6.10
N PHE A 86 -21.26 -4.35 -6.86
CA PHE A 86 -19.88 -4.27 -6.40
C PHE A 86 -19.53 -2.83 -6.03
N ASN A 87 -18.94 -2.67 -4.85
CA ASN A 87 -18.47 -1.38 -4.36
C ASN A 87 -17.02 -1.50 -3.90
N THR A 88 -16.19 -0.56 -4.32
CA THR A 88 -14.81 -0.40 -3.87
C THR A 88 -14.77 0.63 -2.76
N ASP A 89 -14.50 0.18 -1.53
CA ASP A 89 -14.31 1.09 -0.41
C ASP A 89 -12.90 1.69 -0.46
N TYR A 90 -12.81 2.90 -1.01
CA TYR A 90 -11.56 3.68 -1.08
C TYR A 90 -11.21 4.37 0.24
N THR A 91 -12.05 4.27 1.28
CA THR A 91 -11.86 4.98 2.55
C THR A 91 -11.14 4.13 3.60
N LYS A 92 -11.05 2.81 3.40
CA LYS A 92 -10.32 1.91 4.30
C LYS A 92 -8.83 1.96 4.02
N ASP A 93 -8.05 2.05 5.09
CA ASP A 93 -6.58 1.96 5.04
C ASP A 93 -6.16 0.72 4.25
N GLU A 94 -5.47 0.93 3.14
CA GLU A 94 -4.97 -0.16 2.32
C GLU A 94 -4.01 -1.03 3.14
N ILE A 95 -4.30 -2.34 3.20
CA ILE A 95 -3.40 -3.29 3.85
C ILE A 95 -2.20 -3.48 2.91
N LYS A 96 -1.20 -2.59 3.06
CA LYS A 96 0.02 -2.62 2.26
C LYS A 96 0.74 -3.95 2.45
N SER A 97 1.22 -4.52 1.34
CA SER A 97 2.02 -5.73 1.42
C SER A 97 3.35 -5.45 2.16
N PRO A 98 3.92 -6.45 2.87
CA PRO A 98 5.23 -6.29 3.51
C PRO A 98 6.32 -5.82 2.55
N ARG A 99 6.22 -6.21 1.27
CA ARG A 99 7.15 -5.78 0.22
C ARG A 99 7.01 -4.30 -0.14
N ILE A 100 5.78 -3.78 -0.24
CA ILE A 100 5.54 -2.34 -0.46
C ILE A 100 6.12 -1.56 0.71
N LYS A 101 5.85 -2.00 1.96
CA LYS A 101 6.41 -1.37 3.15
C LYS A 101 7.94 -1.32 3.16
N MET A 102 8.60 -2.44 2.81
CA MET A 102 10.07 -2.47 2.69
C MET A 102 10.61 -1.50 1.62
N LEU A 103 9.91 -1.35 0.49
CA LEU A 103 10.29 -0.43 -0.57
C LEU A 103 10.09 1.03 -0.15
N GLU A 104 8.99 1.34 0.55
CA GLU A 104 8.72 2.66 1.13
C GLU A 104 9.79 3.05 2.16
N ASP A 105 10.11 2.15 3.10
CA ASP A 105 11.18 2.37 4.10
C ASP A 105 12.54 2.63 3.41
N SER A 106 12.78 1.96 2.27
CA SER A 106 14.00 2.17 1.49
C SER A 106 13.98 3.53 0.80
N ALA A 107 12.86 3.92 0.19
CA ALA A 107 12.69 5.21 -0.46
C ALA A 107 12.86 6.36 0.54
N GLU A 108 12.29 6.25 1.74
CA GLU A 108 12.42 7.24 2.80
C GLU A 108 13.88 7.45 3.23
N LYS A 109 14.63 6.36 3.42
CA LYS A 109 16.07 6.44 3.73
C LYS A 109 16.85 7.17 2.64
N ILE A 110 16.56 6.87 1.38
CA ILE A 110 17.26 7.51 0.25
C ILE A 110 16.89 8.99 0.14
N ASN A 111 15.62 9.34 0.32
CA ASN A 111 15.17 10.73 0.30
C ASN A 111 15.82 11.53 1.43
N THR A 112 15.94 10.95 2.62
CA THR A 112 16.66 11.55 3.75
C THR A 112 18.12 11.83 3.41
N GLU A 113 18.80 10.91 2.74
CA GLU A 113 20.19 11.11 2.29
C GLU A 113 20.30 12.17 1.18
N ILE A 114 19.33 12.24 0.27
CA ILE A 114 19.24 13.29 -0.75
C ILE A 114 19.10 14.66 -0.08
N ASP A 115 18.26 14.78 0.95
CA ASP A 115 18.03 16.06 1.62
C ASP A 115 19.26 16.53 2.42
N LYS A 116 20.00 15.61 3.06
CA LYS A 116 21.31 15.93 3.64
C LYS A 116 22.30 16.46 2.58
N ILE A 117 22.31 15.86 1.38
CA ILE A 117 23.18 16.32 0.30
C ILE A 117 22.76 17.71 -0.20
N LYS A 118 21.46 17.98 -0.37
CA LYS A 118 20.97 19.32 -0.75
C LYS A 118 21.36 20.39 0.27
N LEU A 119 21.27 20.05 1.56
CA LEU A 119 21.72 20.94 2.63
C LEU A 119 23.21 21.27 2.49
N ASN A 120 24.05 20.25 2.28
CA ASN A 120 25.48 20.45 2.06
C ASN A 120 25.77 21.24 0.79
N GLU A 121 25.07 20.98 -0.32
CA GLU A 121 25.20 21.78 -1.56
C GLU A 121 24.90 23.27 -1.30
N SER A 122 23.85 23.56 -0.52
CA SER A 122 23.50 24.94 -0.13
C SER A 122 24.60 25.57 0.70
N ILE A 123 25.09 24.88 1.73
CA ILE A 123 26.17 25.38 2.60
C ILE A 123 27.44 25.66 1.79
N THR A 124 27.85 24.74 0.91
CA THR A 124 29.05 24.92 0.06
C THR A 124 28.86 26.06 -0.94
N ALA A 125 27.66 26.25 -1.49
CA ALA A 125 27.34 27.37 -2.38
C ALA A 125 27.37 28.73 -1.65
N ASP A 126 26.86 28.78 -0.41
CA ASP A 126 26.90 29.96 0.44
C ASP A 126 28.34 30.31 0.82
N LEU A 127 29.17 29.31 1.16
CA LEU A 127 30.60 29.51 1.42
C LEU A 127 31.34 30.06 0.21
N LEU A 128 31.03 29.59 -1.01
CA LEU A 128 31.58 30.16 -2.24
C LEU A 128 31.16 31.63 -2.44
N THR A 129 29.93 31.97 -2.05
CA THR A 129 29.40 33.35 -2.15
C THR A 129 30.08 34.27 -1.14
N VAL A 130 30.22 33.83 0.12
CA VAL A 130 30.95 34.55 1.17
C VAL A 130 32.41 34.74 0.78
N LEU A 131 33.03 33.70 0.22
CA LEU A 131 34.40 33.78 -0.31
C LEU A 131 34.44 34.88 -1.37
N LYS A 132 33.60 34.85 -2.41
CA LYS A 132 33.58 35.90 -3.45
C LYS A 132 33.39 37.32 -2.88
N ALA A 133 32.46 37.52 -1.96
CA ALA A 133 32.23 38.83 -1.34
C ALA A 133 33.47 39.34 -0.58
N ASN A 134 34.16 38.46 0.16
CA ASN A 134 35.38 38.83 0.87
C ASN A 134 36.55 39.22 -0.08
N LYS A 135 36.56 38.71 -1.32
CA LYS A 135 37.54 39.11 -2.35
C LYS A 135 37.31 40.56 -2.76
N GLU A 136 36.06 40.91 -3.01
CA GLU A 136 35.65 42.23 -3.47
C GLU A 136 35.97 43.29 -2.40
N ILE A 137 35.61 43.02 -1.13
CA ILE A 137 35.90 43.92 -0.01
C ILE A 137 37.41 44.19 0.14
N LYS A 138 38.24 43.14 0.06
CA LYS A 138 39.70 43.30 0.20
C LYS A 138 40.36 43.95 -1.01
N GLY A 139 39.79 43.81 -2.21
CA GLY A 139 40.27 44.49 -3.42
C GLY A 139 40.06 46.02 -3.39
N THR A 140 39.11 46.50 -2.60
CA THR A 140 38.81 47.93 -2.45
C THR A 140 39.57 48.66 -1.33
N GLN A 141 40.26 47.93 -0.44
CA GLN A 141 41.06 48.56 0.62
C GLN A 141 42.46 48.95 0.13
N THR A 142 42.71 50.26 0.05
CA THR A 142 44.04 50.83 -0.21
C THR A 142 44.93 50.64 1.01
N GLY A 143 45.89 49.71 0.96
CA GLY A 143 46.84 49.45 2.05
C GLY A 143 47.58 48.10 2.02
N LEU A 144 47.22 47.16 1.14
CA LEU A 144 47.89 45.86 1.00
C LEU A 144 49.15 45.95 0.13
N SER A 145 50.23 45.29 0.55
CA SER A 145 51.42 45.10 -0.29
C SER A 145 51.15 44.11 -1.42
N VAL A 146 51.91 44.21 -2.53
CA VAL A 146 51.81 43.30 -3.69
C VAL A 146 52.01 41.83 -3.27
N THR A 147 52.90 41.59 -2.31
CA THR A 147 53.19 40.24 -1.79
C THR A 147 52.01 39.65 -0.99
N GLU A 148 51.33 40.46 -0.18
CA GLU A 148 50.15 40.03 0.57
C GLU A 148 48.96 39.78 -0.36
N LEU A 149 48.83 40.58 -1.42
CA LEU A 149 47.83 40.38 -2.45
C LEU A 149 48.03 39.05 -3.21
N MET A 150 49.27 38.71 -3.56
CA MET A 150 49.58 37.40 -4.18
C MET A 150 49.20 36.23 -3.27
N LYS A 151 49.59 36.26 -1.99
CA LYS A 151 49.24 35.21 -1.02
C LYS A 151 47.72 35.05 -0.84
N LEU A 152 46.99 36.17 -0.83
CA LEU A 152 45.53 36.16 -0.75
C LEU A 152 44.91 35.52 -2.00
N MET A 153 45.40 35.86 -3.19
CA MET A 153 44.91 35.31 -4.45
C MET A 153 45.14 33.79 -4.55
N ASP A 154 46.30 33.30 -4.07
CA ASP A 154 46.59 31.87 -4.03
C ASP A 154 45.66 31.13 -3.05
N TYR A 155 45.43 31.70 -1.86
CA TYR A 155 44.45 31.16 -0.90
C TYR A 155 43.04 31.08 -1.51
N TYR A 156 42.62 32.13 -2.21
CA TYR A 156 41.33 32.19 -2.90
C TYR A 156 41.19 31.12 -3.96
N LYS A 157 42.21 30.99 -4.83
CA LYS A 157 42.23 30.00 -5.89
C LYS A 157 42.12 28.59 -5.32
N LEU A 158 42.90 28.30 -4.28
CA LEU A 158 42.91 26.99 -3.62
C LEU A 158 41.56 26.68 -2.97
N LYS A 159 41.03 27.58 -2.12
CA LYS A 159 39.75 27.35 -1.45
C LYS A 159 38.55 27.31 -2.40
N SER A 160 38.54 28.15 -3.44
CA SER A 160 37.49 28.10 -4.45
C SER A 160 37.54 26.78 -5.24
N ALA A 161 38.73 26.25 -5.53
CA ALA A 161 38.85 24.98 -6.23
C ALA A 161 38.35 23.81 -5.36
N GLU A 162 38.72 23.78 -4.08
CA GLU A 162 38.24 22.77 -3.12
C GLU A 162 36.71 22.76 -3.00
N LEU A 163 36.09 23.93 -2.78
CA LEU A 163 34.63 24.03 -2.64
C LEU A 163 33.89 23.67 -3.94
N GLN A 164 34.45 24.02 -5.10
CA GLN A 164 33.85 23.63 -6.39
C GLN A 164 33.96 22.13 -6.64
N MET A 165 35.07 21.50 -6.26
CA MET A 165 35.23 20.04 -6.34
C MET A 165 34.25 19.32 -5.41
N GLU A 166 34.08 19.82 -4.18
CA GLU A 166 33.10 19.30 -3.23
C GLU A 166 31.68 19.39 -3.79
N LEU A 167 31.30 20.54 -4.35
CA LEU A 167 29.99 20.75 -4.96
C LEU A 167 29.74 19.79 -6.13
N ALA A 168 30.76 19.54 -6.97
CA ALA A 168 30.67 18.58 -8.06
C ALA A 168 30.47 17.14 -7.54
N GLN A 169 31.17 16.75 -6.46
CA GLN A 169 31.01 15.43 -5.83
C GLN A 169 29.62 15.25 -5.21
N LEU A 170 29.13 16.27 -4.49
CA LEU A 170 27.79 16.27 -3.91
C LEU A 170 26.72 16.13 -5.00
N LYS A 171 26.85 16.87 -6.10
CA LYS A 171 25.93 16.77 -7.24
C LYS A 171 25.92 15.39 -7.87
N GLN A 172 27.10 14.81 -8.11
CA GLN A 172 27.20 13.45 -8.64
C GLN A 172 26.56 12.41 -7.71
N LYS A 173 26.73 12.55 -6.39
CA LYS A 173 26.11 11.66 -5.40
C LYS A 173 24.59 11.81 -5.38
N LYS A 174 24.09 13.05 -5.44
CA LYS A 174 22.65 13.35 -5.53
C LYS A 174 22.02 12.74 -6.78
N ASP A 175 22.66 12.89 -7.93
CA ASP A 175 22.13 12.36 -9.20
C ASP A 175 21.99 10.83 -9.15
N LYS A 176 22.99 10.13 -8.60
CA LYS A 176 22.95 8.67 -8.39
C LYS A 176 21.81 8.24 -7.47
N LEU A 177 21.65 8.92 -6.34
CA LEU A 177 20.57 8.61 -5.39
C LEU A 177 19.19 8.93 -5.95
N THR A 178 19.06 10.01 -6.73
CA THR A 178 17.80 10.40 -7.39
C THR A 178 17.37 9.34 -8.39
N LEU A 179 18.31 8.83 -9.21
CA LEU A 179 18.03 7.72 -10.12
C LEU A 179 17.60 6.44 -9.38
N LEU A 180 18.19 6.18 -8.22
CA LEU A 180 17.85 5.02 -7.39
C LEU A 180 16.46 5.18 -6.77
N ALA A 181 16.13 6.37 -6.25
CA ALA A 181 14.81 6.71 -5.75
C ALA A 181 13.73 6.56 -6.83
N GLN A 182 14.01 7.03 -8.06
CA GLN A 182 13.11 6.84 -9.21
C GLN A 182 12.85 5.35 -9.50
N LYS A 183 13.89 4.51 -9.47
CA LYS A 183 13.74 3.06 -9.66
C LYS A 183 12.88 2.41 -8.59
N ILE A 184 13.08 2.79 -7.32
CA ILE A 184 12.28 2.25 -6.21
C ILE A 184 10.83 2.72 -6.32
N ASN A 185 10.57 3.98 -6.63
CA ASN A 185 9.22 4.49 -6.83
C ASN A 185 8.51 3.79 -7.99
N ASN A 186 9.21 3.50 -9.08
CA ASN A 186 8.66 2.69 -10.16
C ASN A 186 8.31 1.27 -9.68
N GLN A 187 9.17 0.65 -8.87
CA GLN A 187 8.89 -0.65 -8.27
C GLN A 187 7.68 -0.61 -7.32
N ILE A 188 7.55 0.45 -6.50
CA ILE A 188 6.38 0.66 -5.63
C ILE A 188 5.12 0.72 -6.49
N ASN A 189 5.09 1.57 -7.52
CA ASN A 189 3.95 1.70 -8.42
C ASN A 189 3.59 0.38 -9.12
N GLU A 190 4.58 -0.42 -9.49
CA GLU A 190 4.35 -1.76 -10.05
C GLU A 190 3.76 -2.73 -9.02
N GLU A 191 4.29 -2.74 -7.79
CA GLU A 191 3.82 -3.62 -6.73
C GLU A 191 2.44 -3.19 -6.20
N GLU A 192 2.12 -1.90 -6.18
CA GLU A 192 0.79 -1.37 -5.88
C GLU A 192 -0.23 -1.80 -6.95
N LYS A 193 0.10 -1.70 -8.24
CA LYS A 193 -0.77 -2.23 -9.31
C LYS A 193 -1.03 -3.73 -9.19
N LYS A 194 -0.07 -4.48 -8.66
CA LYS A 194 -0.19 -5.93 -8.41
C LYS A 194 -0.95 -6.25 -7.12
N ASN A 195 -0.98 -5.34 -6.15
CA ASN A 195 -1.33 -5.66 -4.76
C ASN A 195 -2.17 -4.56 -4.08
N SER A 196 -2.91 -3.74 -4.84
CA SER A 196 -3.83 -2.72 -4.33
C SER A 196 -5.01 -3.42 -3.63
N LYS A 197 -4.79 -3.79 -2.38
CA LYS A 197 -5.82 -4.31 -1.48
C LYS A 197 -6.51 -3.14 -0.79
N SER A 198 -7.18 -2.27 -1.56
CA SER A 198 -8.45 -1.77 -1.02
C SER A 198 -9.42 -2.96 -1.06
N GLY A 199 -10.17 -3.16 0.01
CA GLY A 199 -11.05 -4.31 0.14
C GLY A 199 -12.30 -4.07 -0.69
N GLY A 200 -12.46 -4.82 -1.77
CA GLY A 200 -13.70 -4.86 -2.53
C GLY A 200 -14.83 -5.36 -1.63
N SER A 201 -16.00 -4.76 -1.78
CA SER A 201 -17.21 -5.13 -1.06
C SER A 201 -18.33 -5.47 -2.04
N LEU A 202 -19.04 -6.56 -1.77
CA LEU A 202 -20.19 -7.00 -2.56
C LEU A 202 -21.45 -6.74 -1.77
N VAL A 203 -22.38 -6.01 -2.35
CA VAL A 203 -23.70 -5.73 -1.77
C VAL A 203 -24.69 -6.70 -2.38
N LEU A 204 -25.29 -7.52 -1.54
CA LEU A 204 -26.26 -8.55 -1.94
C LEU A 204 -27.65 -8.15 -1.50
N GLN A 205 -28.58 -8.12 -2.44
CA GLN A 205 -30.01 -8.02 -2.14
C GLN A 205 -30.55 -9.45 -2.02
N LEU A 206 -31.02 -9.81 -0.84
CA LEU A 206 -31.41 -11.18 -0.48
C LEU A 206 -32.87 -11.23 -0.03
N ASN A 207 -33.56 -12.33 -0.32
CA ASN A 207 -34.84 -12.69 0.28
C ASN A 207 -34.70 -14.01 1.03
N CYS A 208 -34.98 -14.00 2.33
CA CYS A 208 -34.89 -15.18 3.19
C CYS A 208 -36.28 -15.67 3.58
N ALA A 209 -36.59 -16.94 3.30
CA ALA A 209 -37.86 -17.55 3.67
C ALA A 209 -38.00 -17.75 5.19
N ILE A 210 -36.88 -18.01 5.87
CA ILE A 210 -36.80 -18.30 7.31
C ILE A 210 -35.65 -17.46 7.90
N ALA A 211 -35.84 -16.93 9.12
CA ALA A 211 -34.76 -16.26 9.83
C ALA A 211 -33.74 -17.29 10.33
N GLY A 212 -32.44 -17.05 10.14
CA GLY A 212 -31.42 -18.04 10.50
C GLY A 212 -30.00 -17.63 10.15
N LYS A 213 -29.06 -18.51 10.49
CA LYS A 213 -27.66 -18.39 10.09
C LYS A 213 -27.45 -19.07 8.75
N TYR A 214 -26.83 -18.35 7.82
CA TYR A 214 -26.56 -18.80 6.47
C TYR A 214 -25.09 -18.64 6.12
N ASP A 215 -24.60 -19.62 5.38
CA ASP A 215 -23.24 -19.65 4.84
C ASP A 215 -23.32 -19.32 3.34
N PHE A 216 -22.37 -18.51 2.87
CA PHE A 216 -22.25 -18.05 1.50
C PHE A 216 -20.88 -18.45 0.97
N VAL A 217 -20.85 -19.08 -0.22
CA VAL A 217 -19.61 -19.34 -0.96
C VAL A 217 -19.61 -18.46 -2.19
N ILE A 218 -18.60 -17.59 -2.31
CA ILE A 218 -18.49 -16.59 -3.36
C ILE A 218 -17.28 -16.94 -4.20
N THR A 219 -17.51 -17.22 -5.47
CA THR A 219 -16.47 -17.55 -6.44
C THR A 219 -16.42 -16.46 -7.51
N TYR A 220 -15.24 -15.95 -7.83
CA TYR A 220 -15.07 -14.92 -8.84
C TYR A 220 -13.66 -14.96 -9.45
N ILE A 221 -13.52 -14.40 -10.64
CA ILE A 221 -12.26 -14.24 -11.35
C ILE A 221 -11.67 -12.87 -11.02
N THR A 222 -10.35 -12.83 -10.78
CA THR A 222 -9.58 -11.59 -10.67
C THR A 222 -8.49 -11.51 -11.74
N ASN A 223 -8.41 -10.35 -12.40
CA ASN A 223 -7.60 -10.15 -13.62
C ASN A 223 -6.12 -9.82 -13.38
N ASN A 224 -5.66 -9.77 -12.13
CA ASN A 224 -4.28 -9.40 -11.77
C ASN A 224 -3.49 -10.51 -11.06
N ALA A 225 -3.84 -11.77 -11.29
CA ALA A 225 -3.06 -12.90 -10.81
C ALA A 225 -2.29 -13.57 -11.96
N TYR A 226 -0.99 -13.78 -11.76
CA TYR A 226 -0.13 -14.45 -12.73
C TYR A 226 0.71 -15.52 -12.03
N TRP A 227 0.93 -16.63 -12.74
CA TRP A 227 1.83 -17.67 -12.30
C TRP A 227 3.23 -17.40 -12.85
N ASN A 228 4.23 -17.32 -11.96
CA ASN A 228 5.62 -17.27 -12.37
C ASN A 228 6.30 -18.62 -12.04
N ALA A 229 6.58 -19.40 -13.08
CA ALA A 229 7.25 -20.68 -12.95
C ALA A 229 8.76 -20.46 -12.75
N PHE A 230 9.25 -20.62 -11.53
CA PHE A 230 10.70 -20.71 -11.32
C PHE A 230 11.15 -22.16 -11.36
N LEU A 231 11.80 -22.56 -12.45
CA LEU A 231 12.44 -23.86 -12.59
C LEU A 231 13.72 -23.89 -11.75
N ARG A 232 13.72 -24.66 -10.66
CA ARG A 232 14.94 -24.93 -9.90
C ARG A 232 15.55 -26.24 -10.39
N PHE A 233 16.55 -26.16 -11.25
CA PHE A 233 17.34 -27.33 -11.63
C PHE A 233 18.15 -27.80 -10.42
N LYS A 234 17.89 -29.02 -9.95
CA LYS A 234 18.78 -29.74 -9.05
C LYS A 234 19.53 -30.76 -9.89
N SER A 235 20.80 -30.49 -10.21
CA SER A 235 21.69 -31.49 -10.78
C SER A 235 22.27 -32.34 -9.67
N TYR A 236 21.97 -33.64 -9.67
CA TYR A 236 22.69 -34.62 -8.86
C TYR A 236 23.78 -35.24 -9.72
N GLN A 237 25.05 -34.92 -9.44
CA GLN A 237 26.18 -35.60 -10.06
C GLN A 237 26.33 -36.96 -9.36
N CYS A 238 25.98 -38.05 -10.03
CA CYS A 238 26.49 -39.37 -9.69
C CYS A 238 26.55 -40.23 -10.95
N CYS A 239 27.60 -41.03 -11.05
CA CYS A 239 27.93 -41.86 -12.20
C CYS A 239 26.73 -42.68 -12.73
N SER A 240 26.58 -42.67 -14.05
CA SER A 240 25.63 -43.43 -14.88
C SER A 240 24.14 -43.08 -14.75
N SER A 241 23.59 -42.53 -15.86
CA SER A 241 22.18 -42.36 -16.21
C SER A 241 21.26 -41.57 -15.25
N ALA A 242 20.94 -40.34 -15.64
CA ALA A 242 20.00 -39.47 -14.93
C ALA A 242 18.54 -39.94 -15.12
N LYS A 243 17.85 -40.22 -14.01
CA LYS A 243 16.39 -40.30 -13.96
C LYS A 243 15.84 -38.95 -13.52
N ILE A 244 14.98 -38.35 -14.35
CA ILE A 244 14.27 -37.11 -14.05
C ILE A 244 13.16 -37.45 -13.05
N ASN A 245 13.15 -36.77 -11.90
CA ASN A 245 12.07 -36.87 -10.93
C ASN A 245 11.48 -35.47 -10.71
N LEU A 246 10.16 -35.33 -10.94
CA LEU A 246 9.42 -34.07 -10.85
C LEU A 246 8.80 -33.94 -9.44
N PRO A 247 9.31 -33.08 -8.53
CA PRO A 247 8.61 -32.80 -7.29
C PRO A 247 7.46 -31.82 -7.53
N GLY A 248 6.24 -32.26 -7.20
CA GLY A 248 5.04 -31.44 -7.17
C GLY A 248 5.02 -30.46 -5.99
N LYS A 249 4.34 -29.34 -6.22
CA LYS A 249 3.73 -28.40 -5.27
C LYS A 249 4.61 -27.90 -4.12
N ASN A 250 5.16 -26.69 -4.28
CA ASN A 250 5.42 -25.80 -3.14
C ASN A 250 4.65 -24.49 -3.36
N PHE A 251 3.66 -24.26 -2.50
CA PHE A 251 2.91 -23.02 -2.38
C PHE A 251 3.76 -22.01 -1.59
N SER A 252 3.87 -20.77 -2.06
CA SER A 252 4.33 -19.65 -1.24
C SER A 252 3.13 -18.80 -0.83
N ASN A 253 2.43 -19.22 0.21
CA ASN A 253 1.72 -18.29 1.08
C ASN A 253 2.70 -17.96 2.21
N HIS A 254 3.34 -16.80 2.17
CA HIS A 254 4.18 -16.36 3.29
C HIS A 254 3.29 -16.00 4.48
N TRP A 255 3.16 -16.93 5.42
CA TRP A 255 2.84 -16.66 6.82
C TRP A 255 3.91 -17.32 7.70
N TYR A 256 4.50 -16.49 8.58
CA TYR A 256 5.38 -16.76 9.72
C TYR A 256 6.67 -17.60 9.51
N ARG A 257 7.82 -16.92 9.63
CA ARG A 257 9.08 -17.54 10.05
C ARG A 257 9.47 -16.95 11.41
N LEU A 258 9.26 -17.73 12.47
CA LEU A 258 10.01 -17.60 13.72
C LEU A 258 11.45 -18.03 13.41
N GLU A 259 12.43 -17.17 13.66
CA GLU A 259 13.81 -17.61 13.91
C GLU A 259 14.28 -16.99 15.22
N ALA A 260 14.65 -17.88 16.14
CA ALA A 260 15.41 -17.56 17.34
C ALA A 260 16.87 -17.32 16.95
N GLY A 261 17.42 -16.25 17.51
CA GLY A 261 18.80 -15.80 17.44
C GLY A 261 18.90 -14.47 18.18
#